data_AF-A0A967FBF5-F1
#
_entry.id   AF-A0A967FBF5-F1
#
_cell.length_a   1.000
_cell.length_b   1.000
_cell.length_c   1.000
_cell.angle_alpha   90.00
_cell.angle_beta   90.00
_cell.angle_gamma   90.00
#
_symmetry.space_group_name_H-M   'P 1'
#
loop_
_entity.id
_entity.type
_entity.pdbx_description
1 polymer ?
#
loop_
_entity_poly.entity_id
_entity_poly.type
_entity_poly.pdbx_seq_one_letter_code
_entity_poly.pdbx_strand_id
1 'polypeptide(L)'
;MKDIQTILNPSKQDEFSTQQTLTLISLAGLAALLISALPIINILDYPFRLLLTIVHELGHGFAAFLTGGHFQNFVIFSNGAGLAYTAGGWRFLIIPMGYLSVAIFAAALISLGRSHYWSRIALGIVGLAMIILSFWFGRPGEPGLFAILNSVLGLFMGVVFGALFLWVAFKANPAMIIFFLHLTAIKAGFTAFSDLFALIGLTTRGGFHARANDAQSMAELTHIPAVIWAVLWIVIAAFIIGGSIKATWFAKRNG
;
A
#
# COMPACT_ATOMS: atom_id res chain seq x y z
N MET A 1 -6.67 35.77 -27.85
CA MET A 1 -5.49 34.89 -27.68
C MET A 1 -5.65 34.19 -26.34
N LYS A 2 -5.90 32.87 -26.33
CA LYS A 2 -5.78 32.08 -25.08
C LYS A 2 -4.32 32.15 -24.64
N ASP A 3 -4.08 32.60 -23.41
CA ASP A 3 -2.74 32.82 -22.86
C ASP A 3 -1.86 31.59 -23.06
N ILE A 4 -0.67 31.76 -23.63
CA ILE A 4 0.31 30.68 -23.84
C ILE A 4 0.68 30.00 -22.51
N GLN A 5 0.62 30.74 -21.40
CA GLN A 5 0.79 30.17 -20.05
C GLN A 5 -0.29 29.13 -19.69
N THR A 6 -1.49 29.25 -20.25
CA THR A 6 -2.60 28.31 -20.04
C THR A 6 -2.33 26.96 -20.70
N ILE A 7 -1.63 26.97 -21.84
CA ILE A 7 -1.23 25.76 -22.57
C ILE A 7 -0.01 25.11 -21.90
N LEU A 8 0.90 25.92 -21.36
CA LEU A 8 2.12 25.45 -20.69
C LEU A 8 1.91 24.97 -19.25
N ASN A 9 0.78 25.31 -18.62
CA ASN A 9 0.52 24.92 -17.23
C ASN A 9 -0.96 24.56 -16.98
N PRO A 10 -1.43 23.42 -17.52
CA PRO A 10 -2.82 22.96 -17.36
C PRO A 10 -3.20 22.68 -15.90
N SER A 11 -2.21 22.58 -14.99
CA SER A 11 -2.45 22.27 -13.58
C SER A 11 -3.13 23.40 -12.78
N LYS A 12 -3.03 24.66 -13.22
CA LYS A 12 -3.51 25.83 -12.45
C LYS A 12 -5.01 26.11 -12.55
N GLN A 13 -5.72 25.60 -13.55
CA GLN A 13 -7.15 25.93 -13.76
C GLN A 13 -8.13 25.01 -13.02
N ASP A 14 -7.68 23.81 -12.61
CA ASP A 14 -8.49 22.80 -11.93
C ASP A 14 -7.95 22.47 -10.51
N GLU A 15 -7.34 23.44 -9.83
CA GLU A 15 -6.96 23.30 -8.42
C GLU A 15 -8.21 23.52 -7.55
N PHE A 16 -8.66 22.47 -6.85
CA PHE A 16 -9.69 22.58 -5.81
C PHE A 16 -9.30 23.59 -4.75
N SER A 17 -10.28 24.26 -4.16
CA SER A 17 -10.02 25.08 -2.97
C SER A 17 -9.51 24.20 -1.83
N THR A 18 -8.71 24.78 -0.93
CA THR A 18 -8.19 24.06 0.24
C THR A 18 -9.33 23.40 1.05
N GLN A 19 -10.47 24.07 1.19
CA GLN A 19 -11.64 23.53 1.87
C GLN A 19 -12.21 22.31 1.14
N GLN A 20 -12.35 22.37 -0.19
CA GLN A 20 -12.84 21.24 -0.98
C GLN A 20 -11.91 20.03 -0.88
N THR A 21 -10.60 20.23 -0.98
CA THR A 21 -9.61 19.16 -0.81
C THR A 21 -9.70 18.55 0.58
N LEU A 22 -9.74 19.36 1.63
CA LEU A 22 -9.88 18.86 3.00
C LEU A 22 -11.18 18.10 3.23
N THR A 23 -12.29 18.54 2.63
CA THR A 23 -13.57 17.81 2.66
C THR A 23 -13.44 16.45 1.99
N LEU A 24 -12.83 16.37 0.80
CA LEU A 24 -12.62 15.10 0.10
C LEU A 24 -11.71 14.14 0.89
N ILE A 25 -10.65 14.67 1.50
CA ILE A 25 -9.75 13.89 2.37
C ILE A 25 -10.50 13.39 3.60
N SER A 26 -11.34 14.23 4.21
CA SER A 26 -12.12 13.86 5.39
C SER A 26 -13.15 12.78 5.06
N LEU A 27 -13.83 12.88 3.92
CA LEU A 27 -14.75 11.85 3.42
C LEU A 27 -14.01 10.54 3.12
N ALA A 28 -12.84 10.62 2.49
CA ALA A 28 -11.99 9.46 2.24
C ALA A 28 -11.52 8.79 3.54
N GLY A 29 -11.16 9.59 4.55
CA GLY A 29 -10.78 9.11 5.88
C GLY A 29 -11.94 8.43 6.61
N LEU A 30 -13.14 9.01 6.56
CA LEU A 30 -14.33 8.38 7.10
C LEU A 30 -14.64 7.06 6.39
N ALA A 31 -14.58 7.03 5.06
CA ALA A 31 -14.78 5.79 4.30
C ALA A 31 -13.72 4.73 4.66
N ALA A 32 -12.45 5.10 4.75
CA ALA A 32 -11.37 4.20 5.17
C ALA A 32 -11.61 3.63 6.59
N LEU A 33 -12.06 4.47 7.52
CA LEU A 33 -12.40 4.06 8.88
C LEU A 33 -13.57 3.07 8.88
N LEU A 34 -14.65 3.38 8.17
CA LEU A 34 -15.83 2.50 8.09
C LEU A 34 -15.47 1.14 7.49
N ILE A 35 -14.74 1.13 6.36
CA ILE A 35 -14.27 -0.10 5.71
C ILE A 35 -13.41 -0.94 6.68
N SER A 36 -12.58 -0.30 7.51
CA SER A 36 -11.69 -1.00 8.43
C SER A 36 -12.36 -1.43 9.74
N ALA A 37 -13.41 -0.73 10.17
CA ALA A 37 -14.05 -0.96 11.47
C ALA A 37 -15.31 -1.85 11.40
N LEU A 38 -16.02 -1.87 10.27
CA LEU A 38 -17.31 -2.54 10.14
C LEU A 38 -17.17 -3.91 9.46
N PRO A 39 -17.42 -5.04 10.17
CA PRO A 39 -17.29 -6.38 9.60
C PRO A 39 -18.22 -6.64 8.40
N ILE A 40 -19.39 -5.98 8.37
CA ILE A 40 -20.42 -6.17 7.34
C ILE A 40 -19.97 -5.69 5.94
N ILE A 41 -18.98 -4.79 5.87
CA ILE A 41 -18.41 -4.28 4.61
C ILE A 41 -16.96 -4.74 4.39
N ASN A 42 -16.51 -5.76 5.12
CA ASN A 42 -15.14 -6.29 5.02
C ASN A 42 -14.81 -6.81 3.60
N ILE A 43 -15.81 -7.15 2.79
CA ILE A 43 -15.63 -7.49 1.37
C ILE A 43 -14.96 -6.34 0.59
N LEU A 44 -15.17 -5.08 1.00
CA LEU A 44 -14.54 -3.91 0.41
C LEU A 44 -13.10 -3.69 0.90
N ASP A 45 -12.72 -4.28 2.04
CA ASP A 45 -11.35 -4.23 2.56
C ASP A 45 -10.42 -5.17 1.79
N TYR A 46 -10.93 -6.34 1.39
CA TYR A 46 -10.17 -7.38 0.71
C TYR A 46 -9.30 -6.91 -0.48
N PRO A 47 -9.79 -6.08 -1.43
CA PRO A 47 -8.94 -5.57 -2.52
C PRO A 47 -7.83 -4.64 -2.04
N PHE A 48 -8.05 -3.83 -1.00
CA PHE A 48 -6.99 -3.04 -0.38
C PHE A 48 -5.98 -3.95 0.29
N ARG A 49 -6.44 -4.98 1.02
CA ARG A 49 -5.56 -6.00 1.60
C ARG A 49 -4.69 -6.66 0.54
N LEU A 50 -5.28 -7.09 -0.58
CA LEU A 50 -4.54 -7.68 -1.71
C LEU A 50 -3.46 -6.72 -2.25
N LEU A 51 -3.84 -5.46 -2.54
CA LEU A 51 -2.90 -4.44 -3.01
C LEU A 51 -1.76 -4.23 -2.02
N LEU A 52 -2.05 -4.13 -0.73
CA LEU A 52 -1.06 -3.78 0.29
C LEU A 52 -0.15 -4.97 0.62
N THR A 53 -0.66 -6.20 0.58
CA THR A 53 0.17 -7.42 0.62
C THR A 53 1.10 -7.46 -0.59
N ILE A 54 0.63 -7.14 -1.80
CA ILE A 54 1.50 -7.04 -2.98
C ILE A 54 2.62 -6.02 -2.76
N VAL A 55 2.28 -4.83 -2.25
CA VAL A 55 3.27 -3.79 -1.95
C VAL A 55 4.29 -4.28 -0.91
N HIS A 56 3.86 -5.01 0.11
CA HIS A 56 4.72 -5.65 1.11
C HIS A 56 5.72 -6.61 0.44
N GLU A 57 5.23 -7.58 -0.31
CA GLU A 57 6.09 -8.59 -0.95
C GLU A 57 7.04 -7.98 -2.00
N LEU A 58 6.58 -7.00 -2.77
CA LEU A 58 7.42 -6.24 -3.69
C LEU A 58 8.47 -5.40 -2.95
N GLY A 59 8.21 -4.99 -1.71
CA GLY A 59 9.16 -4.32 -0.84
C GLY A 59 10.39 -5.17 -0.56
N HIS A 60 10.19 -6.43 -0.18
CA HIS A 60 11.27 -7.40 -0.05
C HIS A 60 12.02 -7.60 -1.36
N GLY A 61 11.29 -7.79 -2.46
CA GLY A 61 11.89 -8.00 -3.79
C GLY A 61 12.75 -6.83 -4.26
N PHE A 62 12.25 -5.60 -4.08
CA PHE A 62 12.97 -4.38 -4.44
C PHE A 62 14.24 -4.20 -3.59
N ALA A 63 14.15 -4.43 -2.29
CA ALA A 63 15.30 -4.38 -1.40
C ALA A 63 16.34 -5.46 -1.71
N ALA A 64 15.89 -6.66 -2.08
CA ALA A 64 16.79 -7.74 -2.51
C ALA A 64 17.56 -7.32 -3.76
N PHE A 65 16.86 -6.81 -4.77
CA PHE A 65 17.49 -6.29 -5.99
C PHE A 65 18.51 -5.19 -5.70
N LEU A 66 18.16 -4.18 -4.88
CA LEU A 66 19.06 -3.07 -4.55
C LEU A 66 20.31 -3.49 -3.78
N THR A 67 20.24 -4.61 -3.04
CA THR A 67 21.35 -5.10 -2.22
C THR A 67 22.16 -6.21 -2.90
N GLY A 68 21.96 -6.42 -4.21
CA GLY A 68 22.69 -7.41 -5.01
C GLY A 68 22.14 -8.84 -4.92
N GLY A 69 20.92 -9.01 -4.43
CA GLY A 69 20.16 -10.26 -4.46
C GLY A 69 19.20 -10.34 -5.64
N HIS A 70 18.33 -11.35 -5.57
CA HIS A 70 17.35 -11.68 -6.61
C HIS A 70 15.97 -11.85 -5.99
N PHE A 71 14.96 -11.26 -6.64
CA PHE A 71 13.56 -11.55 -6.36
C PHE A 71 13.09 -12.66 -7.30
N GLN A 72 12.75 -13.82 -6.75
CA GLN A 72 12.39 -14.99 -7.55
C GLN A 72 10.91 -14.97 -7.91
N ASN A 73 10.05 -14.95 -6.88
CA ASN A 73 8.62 -14.81 -6.99
C ASN A 73 8.04 -14.44 -5.62
N PHE A 74 6.73 -14.23 -5.55
CA PHE A 74 5.99 -14.22 -4.30
C PHE A 74 4.68 -14.96 -4.51
N VAL A 75 4.02 -15.34 -3.43
CA VAL A 75 2.71 -15.99 -3.45
C VAL A 75 1.78 -15.23 -2.51
N ILE A 76 0.51 -15.12 -2.87
CA ILE A 76 -0.53 -14.62 -1.96
C ILE A 76 -1.49 -15.76 -1.66
N PHE A 77 -1.66 -16.03 -0.37
CA PHE A 77 -2.57 -17.06 0.11
C PHE A 77 -4.01 -16.53 0.19
N SER A 78 -4.97 -17.45 0.24
CA SER A 78 -6.41 -17.14 0.30
C SER A 78 -6.81 -16.26 1.49
N ASN A 79 -6.07 -16.34 2.59
CA ASN A 79 -6.26 -15.51 3.79
C ASN A 79 -5.67 -14.09 3.66
N GLY A 80 -5.09 -13.74 2.51
CA GLY A 80 -4.47 -12.44 2.24
C GLY A 80 -3.03 -12.31 2.73
N ALA A 81 -2.45 -13.34 3.35
CA ALA A 81 -1.04 -13.35 3.69
C ALA A 81 -0.18 -13.52 2.42
N GLY A 82 0.98 -12.89 2.39
CA GLY A 82 1.96 -13.03 1.32
C GLY A 82 3.20 -13.80 1.78
N LEU A 83 3.96 -14.30 0.81
CA LEU A 83 5.30 -14.84 1.02
C LEU A 83 6.19 -14.55 -0.19
N ALA A 84 7.18 -13.69 -0.02
CA ALA A 84 8.22 -13.40 -0.99
C ALA A 84 9.40 -14.38 -0.90
N TYR A 85 9.81 -14.90 -2.05
CA TYR A 85 11.03 -15.69 -2.20
C TYR A 85 12.14 -14.79 -2.77
N THR A 86 13.13 -14.53 -1.92
CA THR A 86 14.33 -13.77 -2.27
C THR A 86 15.58 -14.63 -2.07
N ALA A 87 16.62 -14.38 -2.88
CA ALA A 87 17.89 -15.09 -2.79
C ALA A 87 19.07 -14.11 -2.83
N GLY A 88 20.04 -14.28 -1.94
CA GLY A 88 21.15 -13.35 -1.79
C GLY A 88 20.72 -11.98 -1.28
N GLY A 89 21.58 -10.97 -1.48
CA GLY A 89 21.37 -9.61 -0.98
C GLY A 89 21.53 -9.46 0.53
N TRP A 90 21.28 -8.25 1.03
CA TRP A 90 21.48 -7.92 2.44
C TRP A 90 20.18 -8.07 3.23
N ARG A 91 20.00 -9.25 3.86
CA ARG A 91 18.78 -9.60 4.62
C ARG A 91 18.35 -8.54 5.63
N PHE A 92 19.30 -7.85 6.25
CA PHE A 92 19.05 -6.77 7.21
C PHE A 92 18.23 -5.61 6.62
N LEU A 93 18.39 -5.33 5.31
CA LEU A 93 17.59 -4.33 4.60
C LEU A 93 16.37 -4.95 3.91
N ILE A 94 16.45 -6.21 3.50
CA ILE A 94 15.35 -6.90 2.80
C ILE A 94 14.15 -7.11 3.73
N ILE A 95 14.39 -7.64 4.92
CA ILE A 95 13.32 -8.02 5.85
C ILE A 95 12.45 -6.83 6.29
N PRO A 96 12.99 -5.69 6.77
CA PRO A 96 12.13 -4.57 7.17
C PRO A 96 11.34 -3.95 6.00
N MET A 97 11.79 -4.14 4.76
CA MET A 97 11.19 -3.50 3.61
C MET A 97 9.81 -4.04 3.23
N GLY A 98 9.39 -5.19 3.78
CA GLY A 98 8.00 -5.63 3.70
C GLY A 98 7.06 -4.58 4.32
N TYR A 99 7.19 -4.34 5.61
CA TYR A 99 6.34 -3.36 6.30
C TYR A 99 6.62 -1.91 5.89
N LEU A 100 7.90 -1.56 5.70
CA LEU A 100 8.27 -0.18 5.37
C LEU A 100 7.85 0.22 3.95
N SER A 101 7.76 -0.70 2.99
CA SER A 101 7.27 -0.36 1.64
C SER A 101 5.81 0.08 1.66
N VAL A 102 4.96 -0.51 2.53
CA VAL A 102 3.56 -0.11 2.69
C VAL A 102 3.47 1.33 3.24
N ALA A 103 4.31 1.68 4.22
CA ALA A 103 4.40 3.04 4.74
C ALA A 103 4.92 4.04 3.68
N ILE A 104 5.94 3.64 2.91
CA ILE A 104 6.49 4.44 1.79
C ILE A 104 5.42 4.64 0.71
N PHE A 105 4.66 3.60 0.38
CA PHE A 105 3.57 3.65 -0.59
C PHE A 105 2.47 4.61 -0.14
N ALA A 106 2.04 4.53 1.13
CA ALA A 106 1.11 5.49 1.72
C ALA A 106 1.65 6.93 1.60
N ALA A 107 2.90 7.15 2.00
CA ALA A 107 3.57 8.45 1.93
C ALA A 107 3.69 9.01 0.50
N ALA A 108 3.95 8.14 -0.49
CA ALA A 108 3.99 8.51 -1.90
C ALA A 108 2.61 8.96 -2.39
N LEU A 109 1.55 8.19 -2.11
CA LEU A 109 0.19 8.55 -2.49
C LEU A 109 -0.27 9.85 -1.82
N ILE A 110 0.04 10.07 -0.53
CA ILE A 110 -0.23 11.35 0.16
C ILE A 110 0.42 12.51 -0.60
N SER A 111 1.70 12.36 -0.98
CA SER A 111 2.46 13.42 -1.68
C SER A 111 1.86 13.76 -3.04
N LEU A 112 1.37 12.74 -3.77
CA LEU A 112 0.75 12.90 -5.09
C LEU A 112 -0.69 13.46 -5.01
N GLY A 113 -1.31 13.42 -3.83
CA GLY A 113 -2.70 13.83 -3.58
C GLY A 113 -3.00 15.32 -3.72
N ARG A 114 -1.98 16.19 -3.75
CA ARG A 114 -2.22 17.64 -3.93
C ARG A 114 -2.67 18.02 -5.33
N SER A 115 -2.37 17.19 -6.33
CA SER A 115 -2.64 17.47 -7.73
C SER A 115 -3.50 16.37 -8.31
N HIS A 116 -4.65 16.74 -8.87
CA HIS A 116 -5.54 15.78 -9.53
C HIS A 116 -4.82 15.06 -10.69
N TYR A 117 -3.88 15.72 -11.38
CA TYR A 117 -3.09 15.14 -12.47
C TYR A 117 -2.19 14.01 -11.95
N TRP A 118 -1.40 14.25 -10.90
CA TRP A 118 -0.54 13.23 -10.31
C TRP A 118 -1.35 12.13 -9.60
N SER A 119 -2.46 12.51 -8.98
CA SER A 119 -3.43 11.56 -8.40
C SER A 119 -3.98 10.61 -9.46
N ARG A 120 -4.33 11.14 -10.64
CA ARG A 120 -4.82 10.36 -11.78
C ARG A 120 -3.77 9.35 -12.26
N ILE A 121 -2.53 9.80 -12.46
CA ILE A 121 -1.44 8.93 -12.89
C ILE A 121 -1.20 7.83 -11.85
N ALA A 122 -1.14 8.18 -10.58
CA ALA A 122 -0.94 7.24 -9.49
C ALA A 122 -2.04 6.17 -9.45
N LEU A 123 -3.32 6.56 -9.49
CA LEU A 123 -4.43 5.60 -9.56
C LEU A 123 -4.37 4.73 -10.81
N GLY A 124 -3.98 5.29 -11.96
CA GLY A 124 -3.79 4.52 -13.18
C GLY A 124 -2.71 3.45 -13.06
N ILE A 125 -1.55 3.80 -12.48
CA ILE A 125 -0.45 2.87 -12.23
C ILE A 125 -0.87 1.79 -11.23
N VAL A 126 -1.49 2.18 -10.11
CA VAL A 126 -1.97 1.23 -9.10
C VAL A 126 -3.00 0.29 -9.71
N GLY A 127 -3.97 0.81 -10.47
CA GLY A 127 -4.99 0.00 -11.13
C GLY A 127 -4.40 -0.98 -12.14
N LEU A 128 -3.46 -0.54 -12.97
CA LEU A 128 -2.77 -1.40 -13.94
C LEU A 128 -1.94 -2.48 -13.22
N ALA A 129 -1.19 -2.10 -12.19
CA ALA A 129 -0.40 -3.02 -11.39
C ALA A 129 -1.29 -4.09 -10.73
N MET A 130 -2.44 -3.69 -10.16
CA MET A 130 -3.40 -4.64 -9.59
C MET A 130 -3.86 -5.67 -10.63
N ILE A 131 -4.20 -5.25 -11.85
CA ILE A 131 -4.63 -6.20 -12.91
C ILE A 131 -3.49 -7.16 -13.26
N ILE A 132 -2.31 -6.63 -13.58
CA ILE A 132 -1.16 -7.45 -14.02
C ILE A 132 -0.77 -8.45 -12.93
N LEU A 133 -0.66 -7.99 -11.70
CA LEU A 133 -0.22 -8.80 -10.56
C LEU A 133 -1.29 -9.80 -10.14
N SER A 134 -2.58 -9.48 -10.31
CA SER A 134 -3.65 -10.46 -10.08
C SER A 134 -3.57 -11.63 -11.05
N PHE A 135 -3.28 -11.41 -12.33
CA PHE A 135 -3.09 -12.50 -13.30
C PHE A 135 -1.81 -13.31 -13.07
N TRP A 136 -0.76 -12.66 -12.58
CA TRP A 136 0.52 -13.32 -12.34
C TRP A 136 0.51 -14.15 -11.05
N PHE A 137 -0.13 -13.66 -9.98
CA PHE A 137 -0.05 -14.22 -8.63
C PHE A 137 -1.35 -14.85 -8.12
N GLY A 138 -2.50 -14.62 -8.77
CA GLY A 138 -3.79 -15.23 -8.43
C GLY A 138 -3.94 -16.69 -8.86
N ARG A 139 -2.84 -17.42 -9.09
CA ARG A 139 -2.87 -18.83 -9.51
C ARG A 139 -3.04 -19.74 -8.28
N PRO A 140 -3.84 -20.81 -8.37
CA PRO A 140 -3.98 -21.75 -7.25
C PRO A 140 -2.62 -22.40 -6.94
N GLY A 141 -2.09 -22.13 -5.74
CA GLY A 141 -0.84 -22.73 -5.27
C GLY A 141 -1.00 -24.17 -4.76
N GLU A 142 -2.23 -24.57 -4.43
CA GLU A 142 -2.54 -25.87 -3.82
C GLU A 142 -3.72 -26.55 -4.54
N PRO A 143 -3.71 -27.88 -4.72
CA PRO A 143 -4.85 -28.62 -5.25
C PRO A 143 -5.99 -28.65 -4.23
N GLY A 144 -7.17 -28.16 -4.63
CA GLY A 144 -8.39 -28.25 -3.81
C GLY A 144 -9.46 -27.22 -4.20
N LEU A 145 -10.73 -27.60 -4.11
CA LEU A 145 -11.86 -26.74 -4.49
C LEU A 145 -11.82 -25.38 -3.75
N PHE A 146 -11.53 -25.38 -2.45
CA PHE A 146 -11.45 -24.16 -1.65
C PHE A 146 -10.27 -23.26 -2.05
N ALA A 147 -9.12 -23.84 -2.39
CA ALA A 147 -7.97 -23.08 -2.88
C ALA A 147 -8.25 -22.43 -4.24
N ILE A 148 -8.92 -23.16 -5.14
CA ILE A 148 -9.35 -22.66 -6.44
C ILE A 148 -10.36 -21.51 -6.28
N LEU A 149 -11.40 -21.69 -5.47
CA LEU A 149 -12.42 -20.67 -5.24
C LEU A 149 -11.85 -19.37 -4.67
N ASN A 150 -10.93 -19.45 -3.72
CA ASN A 150 -10.27 -18.25 -3.18
C ASN A 150 -9.31 -17.61 -4.16
N SER A 151 -8.59 -18.38 -4.97
CA SER A 151 -7.70 -17.85 -6.01
C SER A 151 -8.50 -17.11 -7.08
N VAL A 152 -9.65 -17.68 -7.48
CA VAL A 152 -10.60 -17.04 -8.41
C VAL A 152 -11.19 -15.77 -7.79
N LEU A 153 -11.55 -15.78 -6.51
CA LEU A 153 -12.03 -14.58 -5.82
C LEU A 153 -10.95 -13.50 -5.75
N GLY A 154 -9.71 -13.87 -5.43
CA GLY A 154 -8.55 -12.97 -5.42
C GLY A 154 -8.32 -12.31 -6.79
N LEU A 155 -8.26 -13.13 -7.84
CA LEU A 155 -8.14 -12.68 -9.22
C LEU A 155 -9.30 -11.76 -9.60
N PHE A 156 -10.54 -12.17 -9.32
CA PHE A 156 -11.74 -11.40 -9.62
C PHE A 156 -11.72 -10.04 -8.92
N MET A 157 -11.46 -10.01 -7.61
CA MET A 157 -11.42 -8.77 -6.82
C MET A 157 -10.30 -7.85 -7.29
N GLY A 158 -9.10 -8.39 -7.54
CA GLY A 158 -7.97 -7.62 -8.02
C GLY A 158 -8.18 -7.04 -9.42
N VAL A 159 -8.80 -7.79 -10.33
CA VAL A 159 -9.17 -7.30 -11.68
C VAL A 159 -10.28 -6.26 -11.60
N VAL A 160 -11.33 -6.49 -10.80
CA VAL A 160 -12.46 -5.55 -10.65
C VAL A 160 -11.99 -4.24 -10.02
N PHE A 161 -11.19 -4.28 -8.96
CA PHE A 161 -10.67 -3.06 -8.33
C PHE A 161 -9.60 -2.37 -9.17
N GLY A 162 -8.75 -3.13 -9.86
CA GLY A 162 -7.81 -2.57 -10.81
C GLY A 162 -8.53 -1.85 -11.96
N ALA A 163 -9.59 -2.46 -12.51
CA ALA A 163 -10.45 -1.84 -13.52
C ALA A 163 -11.20 -0.61 -12.98
N LEU A 164 -11.65 -0.63 -11.73
CA LEU A 164 -12.24 0.53 -11.06
C LEU A 164 -11.23 1.68 -11.00
N PHE A 165 -10.00 1.44 -10.56
CA PHE A 165 -8.97 2.48 -10.49
C PHE A 165 -8.58 3.02 -11.86
N LEU A 166 -8.46 2.16 -12.89
CA LEU A 166 -8.27 2.61 -14.26
C LEU A 166 -9.45 3.45 -14.76
N TRP A 167 -10.68 3.01 -14.48
CA TRP A 167 -11.87 3.77 -14.85
C TRP A 167 -11.90 5.14 -14.16
N VAL A 168 -11.58 5.20 -12.86
CA VAL A 168 -11.46 6.46 -12.12
C VAL A 168 -10.38 7.35 -12.74
N ALA A 169 -9.22 6.79 -13.06
CA ALA A 169 -8.12 7.54 -13.68
C ALA A 169 -8.52 8.10 -15.04
N PHE A 170 -9.15 7.31 -15.91
CA PHE A 170 -9.44 7.72 -17.29
C PHE A 170 -10.73 8.54 -17.46
N LYS A 171 -11.76 8.27 -16.65
CA LYS A 171 -13.12 8.78 -16.91
C LYS A 171 -13.74 9.58 -15.76
N ALA A 172 -13.25 9.46 -14.53
CA ALA A 172 -13.88 10.15 -13.41
C ALA A 172 -13.48 11.63 -13.34
N ASN A 173 -14.33 12.40 -12.67
CA ASN A 173 -14.08 13.81 -12.41
C ASN A 173 -12.92 14.00 -11.41
N PRO A 174 -12.32 15.20 -11.34
CA PRO A 174 -11.19 15.46 -10.44
C PRO A 174 -11.47 15.18 -8.95
N ALA A 175 -12.72 15.36 -8.50
CA ALA A 175 -13.09 15.13 -7.10
C ALA A 175 -13.02 13.65 -6.73
N MET A 176 -13.53 12.77 -7.60
CA MET A 176 -13.44 11.32 -7.44
C MET A 176 -11.98 10.85 -7.48
N ILE A 177 -11.15 11.39 -8.37
CA ILE A 177 -9.74 11.05 -8.45
C ILE A 177 -9.02 11.37 -7.12
N ILE A 178 -9.23 12.57 -6.58
CA ILE A 178 -8.65 12.97 -5.30
C ILE A 178 -9.20 12.09 -4.16
N PHE A 179 -10.51 11.83 -4.15
CA PHE A 179 -11.14 10.98 -3.14
C PHE A 179 -10.55 9.56 -3.13
N PHE A 180 -10.48 8.88 -4.28
CA PHE A 180 -9.99 7.51 -4.37
C PHE A 180 -8.50 7.41 -4.07
N LEU A 181 -7.69 8.39 -4.48
CA LEU A 181 -6.29 8.41 -4.12
C LEU A 181 -6.11 8.52 -2.60
N HIS A 182 -6.78 9.48 -1.94
CA HIS A 182 -6.66 9.65 -0.50
C HIS A 182 -7.29 8.48 0.28
N LEU A 183 -8.36 7.88 -0.23
CA LEU A 183 -8.93 6.65 0.34
C LEU A 183 -7.87 5.54 0.35
N THR A 184 -7.18 5.36 -0.78
CA THR A 184 -6.12 4.36 -0.92
C THR A 184 -4.92 4.69 -0.03
N ALA A 185 -4.51 5.96 0.02
CA ALA A 185 -3.39 6.42 0.84
C ALA A 185 -3.65 6.24 2.35
N ILE A 186 -4.86 6.59 2.81
CA ILE A 186 -5.26 6.43 4.21
C ILE A 186 -5.41 4.96 4.56
N LYS A 187 -5.99 4.13 3.67
CA LYS A 187 -6.04 2.68 3.85
C LYS A 187 -4.64 2.08 3.97
N ALA A 188 -3.72 2.47 3.10
CA ALA A 188 -2.32 2.06 3.17
C ALA A 188 -1.67 2.45 4.50
N GLY A 189 -1.90 3.67 4.98
CA GLY A 189 -1.44 4.13 6.28
C GLY A 189 -2.02 3.33 7.45
N PHE A 190 -3.34 3.10 7.45
CA PHE A 190 -4.00 2.27 8.48
C PHE A 190 -3.44 0.85 8.50
N THR A 191 -3.27 0.22 7.33
CA THR A 191 -2.70 -1.12 7.22
C THR A 191 -1.25 -1.16 7.68
N ALA A 192 -0.42 -0.19 7.30
CA ALA A 192 0.98 -0.13 7.73
C ALA A 192 1.09 -0.16 9.27
N PHE A 193 0.24 0.59 9.97
CA PHE A 193 0.21 0.57 11.43
C PHE A 193 -0.48 -0.68 12.00
N SER A 194 -1.64 -1.09 11.48
CA SER A 194 -2.38 -2.23 12.02
C SER A 194 -1.59 -3.51 11.94
N ASP A 195 -0.85 -3.72 10.85
CA ASP A 195 -0.08 -4.95 10.64
C ASP A 195 1.15 -4.97 11.55
N LEU A 196 1.82 -3.82 11.75
CA LEU A 196 2.91 -3.69 12.71
C LEU A 196 2.45 -3.81 14.18
N PHE A 197 1.27 -3.30 14.54
CA PHE A 197 0.69 -3.51 15.87
C PHE A 197 0.28 -4.98 16.07
N ALA A 198 -0.28 -5.62 15.04
CA ALA A 198 -0.58 -7.05 15.08
C ALA A 198 0.71 -7.87 15.27
N LEU A 199 1.82 -7.45 14.64
CA LEU A 199 3.13 -8.08 14.76
C LEU A 199 3.66 -8.06 16.20
N ILE A 200 3.42 -6.99 16.97
CA ILE A 200 3.73 -6.97 18.41
C ILE A 200 2.97 -8.08 19.15
N GLY A 201 1.68 -8.23 18.87
CA GLY A 201 0.85 -9.28 19.48
C GLY A 201 1.30 -10.71 19.10
N LEU A 202 1.73 -10.90 17.85
CA LEU A 202 2.22 -12.19 17.36
C LEU A 202 3.59 -12.56 17.94
N THR A 203 4.49 -11.59 18.05
CA THR A 203 5.86 -11.79 18.55
C THR A 203 5.92 -11.97 20.07
N THR A 204 5.01 -11.34 20.83
CA THR A 204 4.92 -11.49 22.29
C THR A 204 4.30 -12.82 22.73
N ARG A 205 3.43 -13.43 21.91
CA ARG A 205 2.71 -14.66 22.27
C ARG A 205 3.43 -15.96 21.93
N GLY A 206 4.41 -15.96 21.02
CA GLY A 206 4.99 -17.20 20.49
C GLY A 206 6.47 -17.47 20.81
N GLY A 207 7.18 -16.57 21.50
CA GLY A 207 8.61 -16.76 21.80
C GLY A 207 9.47 -17.01 20.55
N PHE A 208 10.60 -17.71 20.70
CA PHE A 208 11.50 -18.08 19.58
C PHE A 208 10.87 -19.08 18.59
N HIS A 209 9.68 -19.64 18.88
CA HIS A 209 8.98 -20.61 18.03
C HIS A 209 7.64 -20.10 17.49
N ALA A 210 7.38 -18.77 17.52
CA ALA A 210 6.16 -18.21 16.92
C ALA A 210 6.14 -18.47 15.39
N ARG A 211 4.94 -18.36 14.80
CA ARG A 211 4.73 -18.45 13.35
C ARG A 211 5.66 -17.49 12.60
N ALA A 212 6.49 -18.06 11.71
CA ALA A 212 7.44 -17.33 10.87
C ALA A 212 6.86 -16.03 10.34
N ASN A 213 7.53 -14.92 10.68
CA ASN A 213 7.22 -13.57 10.21
C ASN A 213 8.53 -12.76 10.12
N ASP A 214 8.47 -11.58 9.52
CA ASP A 214 9.65 -10.75 9.27
C ASP A 214 10.36 -10.34 10.56
N ALA A 215 9.64 -10.00 11.62
CA ALA A 215 10.26 -9.61 12.89
C ALA A 215 11.00 -10.78 13.55
N GLN A 216 10.50 -12.00 13.42
CA GLN A 216 11.23 -13.19 13.85
C GLN A 216 12.43 -13.48 12.97
N SER A 217 12.30 -13.32 11.65
CA SER A 217 13.43 -13.47 10.72
C SER A 217 14.55 -12.48 11.05
N MET A 218 14.21 -11.26 11.47
CA MET A 218 15.19 -10.30 12.00
C MET A 218 15.77 -10.72 13.33
N ALA A 219 14.96 -11.28 14.23
CA ALA A 219 15.43 -11.75 15.52
C ALA A 219 16.42 -12.91 15.38
N GLU A 220 16.17 -13.84 14.45
CA GLU A 220 17.10 -14.90 14.11
C GLU A 220 18.40 -14.35 13.50
N LEU A 221 18.30 -13.32 12.64
CA LEU A 221 19.44 -12.70 12.00
C LEU A 221 20.33 -11.90 12.96
N THR A 222 19.74 -11.25 13.96
CA THR A 222 20.41 -10.23 14.79
C THR A 222 20.53 -10.61 16.26
N HIS A 223 19.86 -11.67 16.68
CA HIS A 223 19.67 -12.08 18.08
C HIS A 223 18.98 -11.02 18.96
N ILE A 224 18.39 -9.99 18.37
CA ILE A 224 17.59 -8.97 19.06
C ILE A 224 16.12 -9.40 19.06
N PRO A 225 15.39 -9.34 20.19
CA PRO A 225 13.98 -9.73 20.27
C PRO A 225 13.10 -9.12 19.17
N ALA A 226 12.24 -9.94 18.56
CA ALA A 226 11.36 -9.54 17.45
C ALA A 226 10.48 -8.32 17.76
N VAL A 227 10.03 -8.17 19.02
CA VAL A 227 9.23 -7.01 19.44
C VAL A 227 9.99 -5.68 19.31
N ILE A 228 11.31 -5.67 19.50
CA ILE A 228 12.13 -4.46 19.35
C ILE A 228 12.14 -4.04 17.89
N TRP A 229 12.26 -4.99 16.96
CA TRP A 229 12.17 -4.71 15.53
C TRP A 229 10.80 -4.19 15.12
N ALA A 230 9.72 -4.82 15.60
CA ALA A 230 8.36 -4.35 15.34
C ALA A 230 8.14 -2.90 15.83
N VAL A 231 8.58 -2.57 17.05
CA VAL A 231 8.49 -1.20 17.59
C VAL A 231 9.33 -0.22 16.77
N LEU A 232 10.55 -0.59 16.40
CA LEU A 232 11.41 0.24 15.56
C LEU A 232 10.75 0.56 14.22
N TRP A 233 10.13 -0.43 13.57
CA TRP A 233 9.46 -0.23 12.29
C TRP A 233 8.21 0.65 12.40
N ILE A 234 7.48 0.59 13.52
CA ILE A 234 6.36 1.52 13.79
C ILE A 234 6.88 2.95 13.84
N VAL A 235 7.99 3.18 14.54
CA VAL A 235 8.59 4.52 14.66
C VAL A 235 9.04 5.02 13.28
N ILE A 236 9.71 4.19 12.49
CA ILE A 236 10.14 4.55 11.13
C ILE A 236 8.92 4.83 10.23
N ALA A 237 7.89 3.99 10.25
CA ALA A 237 6.66 4.19 9.48
C ALA A 237 5.96 5.51 9.88
N ALA A 238 5.93 5.84 11.17
CA ALA A 238 5.40 7.11 11.67
C ALA A 238 6.19 8.32 11.14
N PHE A 239 7.52 8.24 11.09
CA PHE A 239 8.34 9.29 10.49
C PHE A 239 8.12 9.43 8.98
N ILE A 240 8.00 8.31 8.24
CA ILE A 240 7.77 8.31 6.80
C ILE A 240 6.41 8.97 6.48
N ILE A 241 5.34 8.50 7.11
CA ILE A 241 3.98 9.00 6.87
C ILE A 241 3.82 10.43 7.40
N GLY A 242 4.25 10.69 8.64
CA GLY A 242 4.17 12.02 9.25
C GLY A 242 5.02 13.05 8.51
N GLY A 243 6.21 12.66 8.05
CA GLY A 243 7.08 13.48 7.22
C GLY A 243 6.43 13.82 5.89
N SER A 244 5.79 12.86 5.22
CA SER A 244 5.03 13.10 3.99
C SER A 244 3.86 14.05 4.23
N ILE A 245 3.08 13.87 5.29
CA ILE A 245 1.98 14.81 5.63
C ILE A 245 2.53 16.22 5.87
N LYS A 246 3.63 16.36 6.62
CA LYS A 246 4.27 17.65 6.88
C LYS A 246 4.75 18.32 5.59
N ALA A 247 5.48 17.59 4.75
CA ALA A 247 5.99 18.08 3.47
C ALA A 247 4.85 18.46 2.51
N THR A 248 3.80 17.64 2.50
CA THR A 248 2.67 17.81 1.60
C THR A 248 1.77 18.95 2.04
N TRP A 249 1.50 19.15 3.33
CA TRP A 249 0.44 20.10 3.76
C TRP A 249 0.97 21.32 4.53
N PHE A 250 2.17 21.25 5.10
CA PHE A 250 2.71 22.30 5.97
C PHE A 250 3.98 22.97 5.42
N ALA A 251 4.63 22.41 4.39
CA ALA A 251 5.75 23.10 3.75
C ALA A 251 5.25 24.34 2.99
N LYS A 252 5.79 25.53 3.34
CA LYS A 252 5.54 26.78 2.62
C LYS A 252 5.95 26.60 1.16
N ARG A 253 5.05 26.98 0.23
CA ARG A 253 5.41 27.16 -1.19
C ARG A 253 6.50 28.22 -1.25
N ASN A 254 7.72 27.84 -1.64
CA ASN A 254 8.60 28.80 -2.29
C ASN A 254 7.96 29.02 -3.66
N GLY A 255 7.33 30.19 -3.81
CA GLY A 255 6.61 30.60 -5.01
C GLY A 255 7.53 30.77 -6.21
#